data_AF-A0A2C9T407-F1
#
_entry.id   AF-A0A2C9T407-F1
#
_cell.length_a   1.000
_cell.length_b   1.000
_cell.length_c   1.000
_cell.angle_alpha   90.00
_cell.angle_beta   90.00
_cell.angle_gamma   90.00
#
_symmetry.space_group_name_H-M   'P 1'
#
loop_
_entity.id
_entity.type
_entity.pdbx_description
1 polymer ?
#
loop_
_entity_poly.entity_id
_entity_poly.type
_entity_poly.pdbx_seq_one_letter_code
_entity_poly.pdbx_strand_id
1 'polypeptide(L)'
;MSPPTAEVGRPDDANTEAAQGLPDQGVESSLLLPSAINRALPSHILHILATGAPGRNPGGRQVWGRFVSVAMSARRRGWTEMQYVDEVWSKDSRWGSGGRKTYGYWHLTNQLLVSAKGNEARAHREVERAWKAAGDNLLQEHSLKTPEDFIADAIESAYAWEDRLDEGVDNLSITQKLVMLYVTASVIKRRNSKVTCPCREVGAAAGIPYRTANYTMRRLGDRGFLVLHDRGTHSADPKNWKAAIYSLSDPFSLPHGGHT
;
A
#
# COMPACT_ATOMS: atom_id res chain seq x y z
N MET A 1 -63.87 -43.43 -37.04
CA MET A 1 -64.68 -44.42 -36.29
C MET A 1 -63.75 -45.58 -35.97
N SER A 2 -63.55 -45.85 -34.68
CA SER A 2 -62.94 -46.99 -33.93
C SER A 2 -62.02 -47.99 -34.66
N PRO A 3 -60.92 -48.51 -34.04
CA PRO A 3 -60.99 -49.18 -32.73
C PRO A 3 -59.78 -49.02 -31.77
N PRO A 4 -59.89 -49.56 -30.54
CA PRO A 4 -58.89 -49.56 -29.46
C PRO A 4 -58.02 -50.85 -29.49
N THR A 5 -57.27 -51.12 -28.42
CA THR A 5 -56.68 -52.40 -27.91
C THR A 5 -55.23 -52.13 -27.46
N ALA A 6 -54.94 -51.85 -26.18
CA ALA A 6 -54.77 -52.77 -25.05
C ALA A 6 -53.63 -53.79 -25.25
N GLU A 7 -52.53 -53.63 -24.52
CA GLU A 7 -51.76 -54.79 -24.06
C GLU A 7 -51.33 -54.63 -22.60
N VAL A 8 -51.67 -55.69 -21.86
CA VAL A 8 -51.45 -55.94 -20.44
C VAL A 8 -50.28 -56.92 -20.35
N GLY A 9 -49.37 -56.71 -19.40
CA GLY A 9 -48.35 -57.69 -18.98
C GLY A 9 -47.53 -57.08 -17.85
N ARG A 10 -48.12 -56.96 -16.66
CA ARG A 10 -47.99 -57.84 -15.47
C ARG A 10 -46.63 -57.78 -14.74
N PRO A 11 -46.68 -57.86 -13.39
CA PRO A 11 -45.63 -57.48 -12.46
C PRO A 11 -44.80 -58.71 -12.02
N ASP A 12 -43.74 -58.50 -11.24
CA ASP A 12 -43.57 -59.14 -9.93
C ASP A 12 -42.23 -58.73 -9.28
N ASP A 13 -42.37 -58.35 -8.00
CA ASP A 13 -41.51 -58.61 -6.84
C ASP A 13 -40.04 -58.15 -6.85
N ALA A 14 -39.66 -57.11 -6.11
CA ALA A 14 -39.51 -57.02 -4.64
C ALA A 14 -38.04 -57.21 -4.22
N ASN A 15 -37.70 -56.56 -3.09
CA ASN A 15 -36.44 -56.52 -2.35
C ASN A 15 -35.39 -55.51 -2.84
N THR A 16 -34.65 -54.75 -2.01
CA THR A 16 -34.55 -54.58 -0.56
C THR A 16 -33.49 -53.47 -0.34
N GLU A 17 -33.62 -52.70 0.75
CA GLU A 17 -32.58 -51.87 1.42
C GLU A 17 -31.94 -50.70 0.64
N ALA A 18 -32.19 -49.45 1.04
CA ALA A 18 -31.49 -48.77 2.13
C ALA A 18 -29.98 -48.62 1.87
N ALA A 19 -29.61 -47.53 1.18
CA ALA A 19 -28.30 -46.92 1.36
C ALA A 19 -28.43 -45.40 1.19
N GLN A 20 -28.21 -44.71 2.32
CA GLN A 20 -27.98 -43.28 2.39
C GLN A 20 -26.79 -42.92 1.47
N GLY A 21 -27.02 -42.03 0.52
CA GLY A 21 -25.98 -41.39 -0.27
C GLY A 21 -26.37 -39.94 -0.47
N LEU A 22 -25.82 -39.05 0.35
CA LEU A 22 -25.93 -37.61 0.17
C LEU A 22 -25.49 -37.25 -1.26
N PRO A 23 -26.21 -36.37 -1.98
CA PRO A 23 -25.64 -35.74 -3.16
C PRO A 23 -24.50 -34.83 -2.70
N ASP A 24 -23.29 -35.33 -2.93
CA ASP A 24 -22.13 -34.61 -3.46
C ASP A 24 -22.32 -33.08 -3.38
N GLN A 25 -21.99 -32.52 -2.21
CA GLN A 25 -21.76 -31.09 -2.09
C GLN A 25 -20.52 -30.82 -2.91
N GLY A 26 -20.76 -30.51 -4.19
CA GLY A 26 -19.79 -29.93 -5.08
C GLY A 26 -19.10 -28.81 -4.32
N VAL A 27 -17.85 -29.08 -3.98
CA VAL A 27 -16.91 -28.13 -3.44
C VAL A 27 -16.75 -27.10 -4.53
N GLU A 28 -17.64 -26.10 -4.54
CA GLU A 28 -17.33 -24.80 -5.12
C GLU A 28 -16.13 -24.31 -4.33
N SER A 29 -14.97 -24.71 -4.83
CA SER A 29 -13.71 -24.02 -4.69
C SER A 29 -14.00 -22.59 -5.08
N SER A 30 -14.46 -21.80 -4.11
CA SER A 30 -14.35 -20.36 -4.08
C SER A 30 -12.86 -20.08 -4.17
N LEU A 31 -12.35 -20.17 -5.40
CA LEU A 31 -11.14 -19.53 -5.84
C LEU A 31 -11.28 -18.11 -5.33
N LEU A 32 -10.53 -17.82 -4.27
CA LEU A 32 -10.29 -16.49 -3.75
C LEU A 32 -9.89 -15.65 -4.96
N LEU A 33 -10.87 -14.95 -5.55
CA LEU A 33 -10.61 -13.91 -6.52
C LEU A 33 -9.59 -13.00 -5.83
N PRO A 34 -8.42 -12.74 -6.44
CA PRO A 34 -7.48 -11.79 -5.87
C PRO A 34 -8.27 -10.52 -5.57
N SER A 35 -8.26 -10.10 -4.31
CA SER A 35 -8.87 -8.86 -3.84
C SER A 35 -8.63 -7.79 -4.89
N ALA A 36 -9.71 -7.26 -5.46
CA ALA A 36 -9.63 -6.37 -6.62
C ALA A 36 -8.59 -5.28 -6.34
N ILE A 37 -7.44 -5.33 -7.03
CA ILE A 37 -6.34 -4.38 -6.83
C ILE A 37 -6.96 -2.99 -6.89
N ASN A 38 -6.80 -2.20 -5.83
CA ASN A 38 -7.34 -0.85 -5.81
C ASN A 38 -6.62 -0.03 -6.90
N ARG A 39 -7.28 0.08 -8.06
CA ARG A 39 -6.76 0.79 -9.22
C ARG A 39 -6.85 2.32 -9.07
N ALA A 40 -7.35 2.86 -7.97
CA ALA A 40 -7.29 4.32 -7.79
C ALA A 40 -5.84 4.76 -7.52
N LEU A 41 -5.42 5.91 -8.05
CA LEU A 41 -4.13 6.49 -7.64
C LEU A 41 -4.22 6.99 -6.19
N PRO A 42 -3.17 6.86 -5.37
CA PRO A 42 -3.15 7.45 -4.03
C PRO A 42 -3.35 8.97 -4.08
N SER A 43 -4.02 9.53 -3.06
CA SER A 43 -4.29 10.97 -2.97
C SER A 43 -3.01 11.83 -3.06
N HIS A 44 -1.87 11.34 -2.56
CA HIS A 44 -0.60 12.05 -2.65
C HIS A 44 -0.02 12.06 -4.09
N ILE A 45 -0.30 11.05 -4.90
CA ILE A 45 0.10 11.00 -6.32
C ILE A 45 -0.78 11.95 -7.14
N LEU A 46 -2.09 11.96 -6.87
CA LEU A 46 -3.00 12.94 -7.43
C LEU A 46 -2.60 14.37 -7.03
N HIS A 47 -2.13 14.54 -5.80
CA HIS A 47 -1.57 15.81 -5.35
C HIS A 47 -0.31 16.19 -6.13
N ILE A 48 0.61 15.25 -6.42
CA ILE A 48 1.78 15.52 -7.29
C ILE A 48 1.36 15.99 -8.69
N LEU A 49 0.34 15.36 -9.29
CA LEU A 49 -0.20 15.81 -10.58
C LEU A 49 -0.82 17.22 -10.48
N ALA A 50 -1.56 17.48 -9.40
CA ALA A 50 -2.25 18.74 -9.15
C ALA A 50 -1.30 19.90 -8.83
N THR A 51 -0.24 19.67 -8.04
CA THR A 51 0.70 20.71 -7.61
C THR A 51 1.95 20.80 -8.47
N GLY A 52 2.28 19.74 -9.22
CA GLY A 52 3.50 19.64 -10.00
C GLY A 52 4.78 19.52 -9.18
N ALA A 53 5.91 19.74 -9.84
CA ALA A 53 7.22 19.78 -9.20
C ALA A 53 7.40 21.09 -8.39
N PRO A 54 8.06 21.03 -7.22
CA PRO A 54 8.24 22.20 -6.36
C PRO A 54 9.22 23.21 -6.96
N GLY A 55 8.98 24.49 -6.69
CA GLY A 55 9.81 25.61 -7.15
C GLY A 55 9.10 26.47 -8.20
N ARG A 56 9.52 27.73 -8.33
CA ARG A 56 8.91 28.69 -9.28
C ARG A 56 9.12 28.28 -10.74
N ASN A 57 10.29 27.70 -11.03
CA ASN A 57 10.69 27.19 -12.34
C ASN A 57 11.42 25.85 -12.15
N PRO A 58 10.69 24.75 -11.93
CA PRO A 58 11.31 23.45 -11.73
C PRO A 58 12.08 23.03 -12.99
N GLY A 59 13.25 22.43 -12.81
CA GLY A 59 14.05 21.95 -13.93
C GLY A 59 13.33 20.82 -14.67
N GLY A 60 13.55 20.69 -15.99
CA GLY A 60 12.90 19.63 -16.80
C GLY A 60 13.13 18.23 -16.25
N ARG A 61 14.30 17.95 -15.67
CA ARG A 61 14.62 16.67 -15.01
C ARG A 61 13.76 16.43 -13.77
N GLN A 62 13.45 17.46 -12.98
CA GLN A 62 12.61 17.34 -11.77
C GLN A 62 11.16 17.05 -12.17
N VAL A 63 10.65 17.77 -13.16
CA VAL A 63 9.30 17.53 -13.73
C VAL A 63 9.21 16.10 -14.27
N TRP A 64 10.19 15.69 -15.07
CA TRP A 64 10.24 14.33 -15.62
C TRP A 64 10.32 13.26 -14.55
N GLY A 65 11.14 13.44 -13.50
CA GLY A 65 11.21 12.52 -12.37
C GLY A 65 9.88 12.33 -11.63
N ARG A 66 9.06 13.39 -11.55
CA ARG A 66 7.69 13.28 -11.00
C ARG A 66 6.78 12.42 -11.88
N PHE A 67 6.87 12.56 -13.21
CA PHE A 67 6.12 11.68 -14.11
C PHE A 67 6.50 10.21 -13.94
N VAL A 68 7.80 9.92 -13.79
CA VAL A 68 8.29 8.56 -13.53
C VAL A 68 7.74 8.04 -12.21
N SER A 69 7.77 8.83 -11.14
CA SER A 69 7.20 8.45 -9.82
C SER A 69 5.68 8.16 -9.90
N VAL A 70 4.91 9.01 -10.59
CA VAL A 70 3.47 8.76 -10.85
C VAL A 70 3.28 7.46 -11.64
N ALA A 71 4.08 7.25 -12.69
CA ALA A 71 4.01 6.05 -13.53
C ALA A 71 4.36 4.77 -12.75
N MET A 72 5.36 4.82 -11.87
CA MET A 72 5.71 3.69 -10.99
C MET A 72 4.54 3.33 -10.07
N SER A 73 3.92 4.33 -9.44
CA SER A 73 2.74 4.11 -8.59
C SER A 73 1.55 3.52 -9.37
N ALA A 74 1.27 4.05 -10.57
CA ALA A 74 0.24 3.53 -11.45
C ALA A 74 0.50 2.06 -11.85
N ARG A 75 1.75 1.73 -12.23
CA ARG A 75 2.16 0.36 -12.57
C ARG A 75 2.00 -0.61 -11.40
N ARG A 76 2.40 -0.23 -10.18
CA ARG A 76 2.19 -1.06 -8.97
C ARG A 76 0.71 -1.39 -8.72
N ARG A 77 -0.21 -0.55 -9.21
CA ARG A 77 -1.67 -0.73 -9.11
C ARG A 77 -2.31 -1.35 -10.35
N GLY A 78 -1.49 -1.90 -11.25
CA GLY A 78 -1.97 -2.62 -12.43
C GLY A 78 -2.62 -1.73 -13.49
N TRP A 79 -2.19 -0.47 -13.60
CA TRP A 79 -2.57 0.39 -14.72
C TRP A 79 -1.89 -0.05 -16.01
N THR A 80 -2.53 0.24 -17.12
CA THR A 80 -1.93 0.15 -18.46
C THR A 80 -1.28 1.47 -18.85
N GLU A 81 -0.39 1.43 -19.85
CA GLU A 81 0.22 2.65 -20.42
C GLU A 81 -0.84 3.63 -20.89
N MET A 82 -1.87 3.11 -21.56
CA MET A 82 -2.99 3.88 -22.07
C MET A 82 -3.73 4.60 -20.94
N GLN A 83 -4.09 3.91 -19.85
CA GLN A 83 -4.75 4.52 -18.70
C GLN A 83 -3.90 5.61 -18.06
N TYR A 84 -2.59 5.39 -17.94
CA TYR A 84 -1.67 6.38 -17.40
C TYR A 84 -1.58 7.62 -18.29
N VAL A 85 -1.41 7.42 -19.60
CA VAL A 85 -1.33 8.50 -20.57
C VAL A 85 -2.66 9.27 -20.60
N ASP A 86 -3.79 8.59 -20.70
CA ASP A 86 -5.12 9.20 -20.72
C ASP A 86 -5.37 10.04 -19.47
N GLU A 87 -5.06 9.51 -18.28
CA GLU A 87 -5.22 10.26 -17.02
C GLU A 87 -4.30 11.49 -16.98
N VAL A 88 -3.03 11.33 -17.34
CA VAL A 88 -2.03 12.42 -17.30
C VAL A 88 -2.30 13.48 -18.38
N TRP A 89 -2.87 13.09 -19.50
CA TRP A 89 -3.21 13.97 -20.63
C TRP A 89 -4.65 14.47 -20.59
N SER A 90 -5.47 13.99 -19.66
CA SER A 90 -6.86 14.39 -19.54
C SER A 90 -7.01 15.88 -19.26
N LYS A 91 -7.88 16.52 -20.05
CA LYS A 91 -8.35 17.88 -19.83
C LYS A 91 -9.64 17.79 -19.06
N ASP A 92 -9.57 18.06 -17.76
CA ASP A 92 -10.73 18.07 -16.90
C ASP A 92 -10.84 19.37 -16.11
N SER A 93 -12.06 19.62 -15.65
CA SER A 93 -12.37 20.75 -14.79
C SER A 93 -12.07 20.38 -13.35
N ARG A 94 -10.95 20.87 -12.81
CA ARG A 94 -10.43 20.49 -11.49
C ARG A 94 -10.42 21.67 -10.53
N TRP A 95 -10.63 21.40 -9.25
CA TRP A 95 -10.51 22.41 -8.20
C TRP A 95 -9.04 22.67 -7.89
N GLY A 96 -8.58 23.90 -8.11
CA GLY A 96 -7.26 24.34 -7.67
C GLY A 96 -7.24 24.68 -6.18
N SER A 97 -6.04 24.79 -5.60
CA SER A 97 -5.83 25.12 -4.17
C SER A 97 -6.42 26.46 -3.74
N GLY A 98 -6.71 27.37 -4.68
CA GLY A 98 -7.35 28.67 -4.41
C GLY A 98 -8.88 28.65 -4.53
N GLY A 99 -9.53 27.47 -4.55
CA GLY A 99 -10.99 27.36 -4.65
C GLY A 99 -11.58 27.80 -6.00
N ARG A 100 -10.75 27.96 -7.04
CA ARG A 100 -11.22 28.20 -8.40
C ARG A 100 -11.15 26.90 -9.20
N LYS A 101 -12.22 26.63 -9.95
CA LYS A 101 -12.26 25.51 -10.89
C LYS A 101 -11.49 25.92 -12.15
N THR A 102 -10.43 25.20 -12.49
CA THR A 102 -9.63 25.46 -13.69
C THR A 102 -9.81 24.29 -14.64
N TYR A 103 -10.14 24.59 -15.90
CA TYR A 103 -10.20 23.59 -16.97
C TYR A 103 -8.84 23.54 -17.67
N GLY A 104 -8.26 22.35 -17.76
CA GLY A 104 -7.01 22.16 -18.47
C GLY A 104 -6.28 20.90 -18.05
N TYR A 105 -5.04 20.77 -18.52
CA TYR A 105 -4.16 19.70 -18.10
C TYR A 105 -3.78 19.83 -16.62
N TRP A 106 -3.33 18.73 -16.03
CA TRP A 106 -2.65 18.72 -14.73
C TRP A 106 -1.54 19.77 -14.67
N HIS A 107 -1.30 20.35 -13.49
CA HIS A 107 -0.24 21.35 -13.34
C HIS A 107 1.14 20.78 -13.72
N LEU A 108 1.39 19.52 -13.35
CA LEU A 108 2.62 18.82 -13.75
C LEU A 108 2.74 18.71 -15.29
N THR A 109 1.63 18.46 -16.00
CA THR A 109 1.58 18.41 -17.47
C THR A 109 1.84 19.78 -18.08
N ASN A 110 1.29 20.85 -17.50
CA ASN A 110 1.61 22.22 -17.92
C ASN A 110 3.09 22.54 -17.75
N GLN A 111 3.71 22.12 -16.64
CA GLN A 111 5.16 22.29 -16.42
C GLN A 111 5.99 21.53 -17.46
N LEU A 112 5.55 20.33 -17.86
CA LEU A 112 6.19 19.58 -18.93
C LEU A 112 6.09 20.30 -20.27
N LEU A 113 4.91 20.80 -20.62
CA LEU A 113 4.69 21.56 -21.84
C LEU A 113 5.58 22.81 -21.89
N VAL A 114 5.73 23.53 -20.77
CA VAL A 114 6.67 24.66 -20.66
C VAL A 114 8.10 24.20 -20.93
N SER A 115 8.54 23.10 -20.30
CA SER A 115 9.88 22.54 -20.54
C SER A 115 10.11 22.06 -21.98
N ALA A 116 9.03 21.62 -22.64
CA ALA A 116 9.01 21.21 -24.05
C ALA A 116 8.83 22.38 -25.03
N LYS A 117 8.83 23.64 -24.54
CA LYS A 117 8.59 24.86 -25.32
C LYS A 117 7.24 24.83 -26.06
N GLY A 118 6.22 24.27 -25.43
CA GLY A 118 4.87 24.14 -25.99
C GLY A 118 4.69 23.01 -27.01
N ASN A 119 5.72 22.20 -27.28
CA ASN A 119 5.59 21.09 -28.22
C ASN A 119 4.87 19.91 -27.58
N GLU A 120 3.56 19.80 -27.83
CA GLU A 120 2.71 18.73 -27.27
C GLU A 120 3.17 17.34 -27.69
N ALA A 121 3.55 17.12 -28.95
CA ALA A 121 4.03 15.82 -29.43
C ALA A 121 5.35 15.39 -28.77
N ARG A 122 6.21 16.35 -28.41
CA ARG A 122 7.41 16.08 -27.62
C ARG A 122 7.04 15.74 -26.18
N ALA A 123 6.17 16.54 -25.56
CA ALA A 123 5.75 16.32 -24.17
C ALA A 123 5.03 14.98 -23.99
N HIS A 124 4.16 14.59 -24.94
CA HIS A 124 3.49 13.29 -24.95
C HIS A 124 4.50 12.13 -24.98
N ARG A 125 5.51 12.22 -25.86
CA ARG A 125 6.61 11.25 -25.92
C ARG A 125 7.42 11.19 -24.62
N GLU A 126 7.56 12.29 -23.89
CA GLU A 126 8.22 12.28 -22.57
C GLU A 126 7.37 11.56 -21.52
N VAL A 127 6.03 11.63 -21.59
CA VAL A 127 5.12 10.88 -20.70
C VAL A 127 5.18 9.38 -21.00
N GLU A 128 5.10 8.98 -22.28
CA GLU A 128 5.31 7.58 -22.68
C GLU A 128 6.70 7.08 -22.26
N ARG A 129 7.73 7.92 -22.41
CA ARG A 129 9.09 7.59 -21.95
C ARG A 129 9.14 7.43 -20.44
N ALA A 130 8.41 8.25 -19.67
CA ALA A 130 8.32 8.10 -18.22
C ALA A 130 7.66 6.77 -17.82
N TRP A 131 6.65 6.31 -18.57
CA TRP A 131 6.04 4.99 -18.38
C TRP A 131 7.03 3.84 -18.62
N LYS A 132 7.84 3.93 -19.68
CA LYS A 132 8.89 2.94 -19.97
C LYS A 132 9.98 2.95 -18.90
N ALA A 133 10.47 4.14 -18.55
CA ALA A 133 11.46 4.31 -17.48
C ALA A 133 10.94 3.83 -16.12
N ALA A 134 9.66 4.01 -15.81
CA ALA A 134 9.05 3.43 -14.62
C ALA A 134 9.04 1.90 -14.66
N GLY A 135 8.82 1.30 -15.82
CA GLY A 135 8.98 -0.15 -16.01
C GLY A 135 10.40 -0.61 -15.76
N ASP A 136 11.38 0.04 -16.39
CA ASP A 136 12.80 -0.26 -16.21
C ASP A 136 13.23 -0.06 -14.75
N ASN A 137 12.77 1.01 -14.10
CA ASN A 137 13.03 1.28 -12.69
C ASN A 137 12.38 0.26 -11.77
N LEU A 138 11.17 -0.23 -12.06
CA LEU A 138 10.52 -1.29 -11.29
C LEU A 138 11.24 -2.63 -11.47
N LEU A 139 11.75 -2.91 -12.68
CA LEU A 139 12.61 -4.07 -12.95
C LEU A 139 13.97 -3.96 -12.24
N GLN A 140 14.50 -2.73 -12.15
CA GLN A 140 15.75 -2.39 -11.46
C GLN A 140 15.54 -2.03 -9.98
N GLU A 141 14.31 -2.05 -9.44
CA GLU A 141 13.99 -1.58 -8.08
C GLU A 141 14.67 -2.44 -7.00
N HIS A 142 15.20 -3.58 -7.42
CA HIS A 142 16.16 -4.37 -6.65
C HIS A 142 17.57 -3.76 -6.55
N SER A 143 17.88 -2.59 -7.15
CA SER A 143 19.28 -2.16 -7.30
C SER A 143 19.68 -0.71 -6.96
N LEU A 144 18.91 0.39 -7.07
CA LEU A 144 19.39 1.72 -6.58
C LEU A 144 18.25 2.71 -6.20
N LYS A 145 17.95 2.85 -4.90
CA LYS A 145 16.99 3.84 -4.36
C LYS A 145 17.69 5.17 -3.99
N THR A 146 17.07 6.31 -4.27
CA THR A 146 17.57 7.63 -3.80
C THR A 146 17.20 7.89 -2.34
N PRO A 147 17.87 8.82 -1.62
CA PRO A 147 17.50 9.19 -0.26
C PRO A 147 16.03 9.62 -0.11
N GLU A 148 15.51 10.36 -1.08
CA GLU A 148 14.10 10.77 -1.11
C GLU A 148 13.15 9.58 -1.27
N ASP A 149 13.54 8.57 -2.03
CA ASP A 149 12.75 7.34 -2.19
C ASP A 149 12.72 6.55 -0.88
N PHE A 150 13.83 6.46 -0.15
CA PHE A 150 13.85 5.82 1.16
C PHE A 150 12.95 6.54 2.18
N ILE A 151 12.87 7.86 2.10
CA ILE A 151 11.98 8.66 2.94
C ILE A 151 10.52 8.40 2.56
N ALA A 152 10.20 8.42 1.27
CA ALA A 152 8.86 8.18 0.76
C ALA A 152 8.37 6.77 1.15
N ASP A 153 9.21 5.75 0.96
CA ASP A 153 8.92 4.36 1.32
C ASP A 153 8.67 4.21 2.83
N ALA A 154 9.47 4.87 3.68
CA ALA A 154 9.29 4.83 5.13
C ALA A 154 7.95 5.45 5.55
N ILE A 155 7.55 6.56 4.92
CA ILE A 155 6.28 7.24 5.18
C ILE A 155 5.11 6.41 4.64
N GLU A 156 5.23 5.83 3.44
CA GLU A 156 4.20 4.97 2.85
C GLU A 156 3.96 3.72 3.70
N SER A 157 5.04 3.08 4.16
CA SER A 157 4.95 1.94 5.08
C SER A 157 4.31 2.32 6.42
N ALA A 158 4.57 3.53 6.93
CA ALA A 158 3.94 4.02 8.16
C ALA A 158 2.42 4.19 8.00
N TYR A 159 1.95 4.83 6.92
CA TYR A 159 0.51 4.96 6.67
C TYR A 159 -0.17 3.61 6.45
N ALA A 160 0.48 2.69 5.74
CA ALA A 160 -0.04 1.33 5.57
C ALA A 160 -0.19 0.59 6.92
N TRP A 161 0.66 0.88 7.91
CA TRP A 161 0.48 0.37 9.27
C TRP A 161 -0.68 1.03 10.02
N GLU A 162 -0.88 2.34 9.88
CA GLU A 162 -2.05 3.04 10.47
C GLU A 162 -3.35 2.42 9.96
N ASP A 163 -3.50 2.26 8.64
CA ASP A 163 -4.67 1.61 8.03
C ASP A 163 -4.89 0.20 8.58
N ARG A 164 -3.84 -0.63 8.63
CA ARG A 164 -3.90 -2.01 9.13
C ARG A 164 -4.25 -2.10 10.63
N LEU A 165 -3.79 -1.15 11.45
CA LEU A 165 -4.11 -1.09 12.88
C LEU A 165 -5.59 -0.76 13.12
N ASP A 166 -6.16 0.11 12.27
CA ASP A 166 -7.56 0.50 12.29
C ASP A 166 -8.48 -0.64 11.85
N GLU A 167 -8.09 -1.41 10.83
CA GLU A 167 -8.81 -2.63 10.43
C GLU A 167 -8.85 -3.68 11.55
N GLY A 168 -7.86 -3.68 12.45
CA GLY A 168 -7.85 -4.53 13.64
C GLY A 168 -7.61 -6.01 13.36
N VAL A 169 -7.07 -6.35 12.19
CA VAL A 169 -6.86 -7.73 11.71
C VAL A 169 -5.78 -8.52 12.47
N ASP A 170 -4.93 -7.85 13.26
CA ASP A 170 -3.74 -8.44 13.89
C ASP A 170 -3.92 -8.94 15.32
N ASN A 171 -5.14 -8.87 15.87
CA ASN A 171 -5.44 -9.25 17.24
C ASN A 171 -4.48 -8.60 18.26
N LEU A 172 -4.09 -7.35 18.02
CA LEU A 172 -3.25 -6.58 18.94
C LEU A 172 -4.09 -6.06 20.10
N SER A 173 -3.55 -6.16 21.32
CA SER A 173 -4.16 -5.48 22.46
C SER A 173 -4.14 -3.96 22.28
N ILE A 174 -5.01 -3.24 23.01
CA ILE A 174 -5.04 -1.77 22.96
C ILE A 174 -3.65 -1.18 23.24
N THR A 175 -2.94 -1.74 24.23
CA THR A 175 -1.57 -1.32 24.55
C THR A 175 -0.60 -1.56 23.40
N GLN A 176 -0.68 -2.71 22.73
CA GLN A 176 0.15 -3.02 21.56
C GLN A 176 -0.14 -2.07 20.40
N LYS A 177 -1.42 -1.79 20.12
CA LYS A 177 -1.82 -0.81 19.10
C LYS A 177 -1.25 0.57 19.40
N LEU A 178 -1.36 1.05 20.64
CA LEU A 178 -0.82 2.36 21.04
C LEU A 178 0.72 2.44 20.89
N VAL A 179 1.43 1.36 21.21
CA VAL A 179 2.88 1.29 21.00
C VAL A 179 3.21 1.33 19.50
N MET A 180 2.49 0.57 18.66
CA MET A 180 2.65 0.62 17.20
C MET A 180 2.37 2.01 16.63
N LEU A 181 1.29 2.67 17.08
CA LEU A 181 0.96 4.04 16.67
C LEU A 181 2.07 5.04 17.04
N TYR A 182 2.68 4.91 18.23
CA TYR A 182 3.82 5.75 18.59
C TYR A 182 5.02 5.56 17.65
N VAL A 183 5.36 4.31 17.30
CA VAL A 183 6.47 4.02 16.37
C VAL A 183 6.15 4.58 14.98
N THR A 184 4.91 4.41 14.53
CA THR A 184 4.42 4.90 13.24
C THR A 184 4.49 6.41 13.13
N ALA A 185 3.96 7.12 14.13
CA ALA A 185 4.08 8.58 14.24
C ALA A 185 5.56 9.04 14.30
N SER A 186 6.43 8.26 14.94
CA SER A 186 7.87 8.54 14.99
C SER A 186 8.54 8.42 13.62
N VAL A 187 8.16 7.42 12.80
CA VAL A 187 8.66 7.23 11.43
C VAL A 187 8.26 8.42 10.56
N ILE A 188 6.98 8.81 10.62
CA ILE A 188 6.44 9.96 9.86
C ILE A 188 7.15 11.25 10.27
N LYS A 189 7.27 11.51 11.58
CA LYS A 189 7.89 12.72 12.11
C LYS A 189 9.37 12.82 11.75
N ARG A 190 10.12 11.73 11.86
CA ARG A 190 11.58 11.71 11.64
C ARG A 190 11.97 11.45 10.19
N ARG A 191 11.01 11.07 9.33
CA ARG A 191 11.24 10.73 7.92
C ARG A 191 12.32 9.65 7.76
N ASN A 192 12.27 8.64 8.61
CA ASN A 192 13.27 7.57 8.64
C ASN A 192 12.60 6.26 9.06
N SER A 193 12.90 5.17 8.37
CA SER A 193 12.38 3.84 8.70
C SER A 193 12.93 3.32 10.03
N LYS A 194 14.15 3.72 10.41
CA LYS A 194 14.79 3.38 11.68
C LYS A 194 14.60 4.52 12.67
N VAL A 195 13.79 4.27 13.69
CA VAL A 195 13.45 5.25 14.71
C VAL A 195 13.94 4.82 16.08
N THR A 196 14.50 5.78 16.80
CA THR A 196 14.85 5.60 18.21
C THR A 196 13.57 5.62 19.04
N CYS A 197 13.36 4.59 19.86
CA CYS A 197 12.16 4.44 20.70
C CYS A 197 12.55 4.34 22.18
N PRO A 198 12.75 5.47 22.88
CA PRO A 198 12.99 5.46 24.31
C PRO A 198 11.78 4.87 25.05
N CYS A 199 11.98 3.81 25.84
CA CYS A 199 10.87 3.13 26.54
C CYS A 199 10.04 4.05 27.44
N ARG A 200 10.65 5.12 27.97
CA ARG A 200 9.95 6.13 28.78
C ARG A 200 8.96 6.95 27.94
N GLU A 201 9.36 7.37 26.74
CA GLU A 201 8.49 8.12 25.82
C GLU A 201 7.39 7.22 25.27
N VAL A 202 7.73 6.01 24.86
CA VAL A 202 6.76 4.99 24.42
C VAL A 202 5.73 4.72 25.52
N GLY A 203 6.20 4.54 26.76
CA GLY A 203 5.34 4.32 27.92
C GLY A 203 4.41 5.51 28.19
N ALA A 204 4.93 6.74 28.14
CA ALA A 204 4.14 7.94 28.31
C ALA A 204 3.06 8.08 27.21
N ALA A 205 3.41 7.83 25.95
CA ALA A 205 2.48 7.89 24.83
C ALA A 205 1.39 6.82 24.90
N ALA A 206 1.72 5.60 25.34
CA ALA A 206 0.78 4.50 25.47
C ALA A 206 0.06 4.44 26.84
N GLY A 207 0.36 5.36 27.77
CA GLY A 207 -0.23 5.37 29.11
C GLY A 207 0.19 4.19 29.99
N ILE A 208 1.40 3.65 29.81
CA ILE A 208 1.91 2.46 30.52
C ILE A 208 3.28 2.70 31.17
N PRO A 209 3.64 1.93 32.22
CA PRO A 209 4.97 1.98 32.82
C PRO A 209 6.09 1.60 31.84
N TYR A 210 7.29 2.15 32.05
CA TYR A 210 8.45 1.89 31.17
C TYR A 210 8.77 0.40 30.99
N ARG A 211 8.63 -0.41 32.06
CA ARG A 211 8.87 -1.86 32.01
C ARG A 211 7.89 -2.55 31.07
N THR A 212 6.62 -2.15 31.13
CA THR A 212 5.55 -2.66 30.27
C THR A 212 5.77 -2.24 28.82
N ALA A 213 6.21 -1.01 28.57
CA ALA A 213 6.57 -0.55 27.23
C ALA A 213 7.73 -1.38 26.64
N ASN A 214 8.79 -1.62 27.41
CA ASN A 214 9.92 -2.47 26.99
C ASN A 214 9.45 -3.89 26.66
N TYR A 215 8.69 -4.52 27.56
CA TYR A 215 8.13 -5.85 27.32
C TYR A 215 7.23 -5.90 26.08
N THR A 216 6.38 -4.89 25.90
CA THR A 216 5.45 -4.80 24.76
C THR A 216 6.19 -4.65 23.44
N MET A 217 7.21 -3.79 23.37
CA MET A 217 8.04 -3.64 22.17
C MET A 217 8.79 -4.93 21.83
N ARG A 218 9.32 -5.65 22.83
CA ARG A 218 9.93 -6.97 22.60
C ARG A 218 8.93 -7.96 22.03
N ARG A 219 7.75 -8.08 22.64
CA ARG A 219 6.69 -8.99 22.18
C ARG A 219 6.19 -8.65 20.77
N LEU A 220 6.10 -7.37 20.43
CA LEU A 220 5.80 -6.93 19.06
C LEU A 220 6.92 -7.30 18.09
N GLY A 221 8.18 -7.23 18.53
CA GLY A 221 9.33 -7.71 17.78
C GLY A 221 9.32 -9.23 17.57
N ASP A 222 9.03 -10.00 18.62
CA ASP A 222 8.94 -11.46 18.55
C ASP A 222 7.85 -11.91 17.57
N ARG A 223 6.74 -11.18 17.50
CA ARG A 223 5.65 -11.42 16.53
C ARG A 223 5.92 -10.81 15.15
N GLY A 224 7.08 -10.19 14.93
CA GLY A 224 7.47 -9.62 13.64
C GLY A 224 6.79 -8.32 13.25
N PHE A 225 6.09 -7.62 14.15
CA PHE A 225 5.52 -6.30 13.87
C PHE A 225 6.57 -5.18 13.87
N LEU A 226 7.60 -5.35 14.71
CA LEU A 226 8.73 -4.45 14.82
C LEU A 226 10.03 -5.19 14.52
N VAL A 227 10.97 -4.52 13.87
CA VAL A 227 12.33 -5.03 13.68
C VAL A 227 13.27 -4.26 14.60
N LEU A 228 13.93 -4.97 15.51
CA LEU A 228 14.93 -4.40 16.40
C LEU A 228 16.29 -4.34 15.70
N HIS A 229 16.79 -3.13 15.43
CA HIS A 229 18.10 -2.92 14.81
C HIS A 229 19.22 -2.73 15.84
N ASP A 230 18.92 -2.03 16.94
CA ASP A 230 19.86 -1.81 18.04
C ASP A 230 19.11 -1.89 19.37
N ARG A 231 19.62 -2.69 20.31
CA ARG A 231 19.07 -2.85 21.67
C ARG A 231 19.24 -1.60 22.53
N GLY A 232 20.09 -0.66 22.11
CA GLY A 232 20.56 0.44 22.92
C GLY A 232 21.55 -0.03 23.98
N THR A 233 22.16 0.92 24.69
CA THR A 233 23.16 0.65 25.72
C THR A 233 22.78 1.39 26.97
N HIS A 234 22.66 0.66 28.08
CA HIS A 234 22.51 1.26 29.40
C HIS A 234 23.89 1.62 29.95
N SER A 235 24.04 2.85 30.42
CA SER A 235 25.24 3.36 31.08
C SER A 235 24.85 4.02 32.40
N ALA A 236 25.72 3.95 33.40
CA ALA A 236 25.54 4.69 34.66
C ALA A 236 25.60 6.22 34.42
N ASP A 237 26.35 6.66 33.41
CA ASP A 237 26.29 8.04 32.91
C ASP A 237 25.13 8.20 31.91
N PRO A 238 24.10 9.02 32.21
CA PRO A 238 22.97 9.26 31.32
C PRO A 238 23.36 9.79 29.95
N LYS A 239 24.50 10.48 29.81
CA LYS A 239 24.98 11.01 28.53
C LYS A 239 25.38 9.91 27.54
N ASN A 240 25.77 8.75 28.07
CA ASN A 240 26.16 7.59 27.28
C ASN A 240 25.00 6.60 27.07
N TRP A 241 23.80 6.92 27.58
CA TRP A 241 22.62 6.09 27.37
C TRP A 241 22.16 6.19 25.91
N LYS A 242 22.16 5.06 25.21
CA LYS A 242 21.53 4.91 23.90
C LYS A 242 20.19 4.19 24.03
N ALA A 243 19.13 4.80 23.51
CA ALA A 243 17.84 4.15 23.38
C ALA A 243 17.84 3.16 22.22
N ALA A 244 16.96 2.17 22.29
CA ALA A 244 16.81 1.15 21.26
C ALA A 244 16.29 1.75 19.94
N ILE A 245 16.71 1.17 18.82
CA ILE A 245 16.30 1.56 17.47
C ILE A 245 15.44 0.44 16.88
N TYR A 246 14.23 0.80 16.49
CA TYR A 246 13.28 -0.11 15.84
C TYR A 246 12.91 0.42 14.45
N SER A 247 12.45 -0.48 13.59
CA SER A 247 11.68 -0.11 12.40
C SER A 247 10.35 -0.86 12.40
N LEU A 248 9.40 -0.33 11.65
CA LEU A 248 8.21 -1.10 11.28
C LEU A 248 8.62 -2.23 10.32
N SER A 249 7.97 -3.38 10.44
CA SER A 249 8.05 -4.43 9.42
C SER A 249 7.24 -4.04 8.19
N ASP A 250 7.37 -4.77 7.09
CA ASP A 250 6.54 -4.52 5.93
C ASP A 250 5.10 -5.03 6.18
N PRO A 251 4.08 -4.15 6.17
CA PRO A 251 2.70 -4.53 6.44
C PRO A 251 2.08 -5.40 5.34
N PHE A 252 2.70 -5.55 4.17
CA PHE A 252 2.17 -6.40 3.09
C PHE A 252 2.76 -7.81 3.09
N SER A 253 3.96 -8.00 3.65
CA SER A 253 4.60 -9.31 3.75
C SER A 253 4.35 -10.02 5.08
N LEU A 254 3.97 -9.30 6.14
CA LEU A 254 3.66 -9.91 7.43
C LEU A 254 2.24 -10.52 7.44
N PRO A 255 2.06 -11.82 7.72
CA PRO A 255 0.73 -12.42 7.83
C PRO A 255 -0.10 -11.75 8.94
N HIS A 256 -1.43 -11.77 8.81
CA HIS A 256 -2.33 -11.27 9.85
C HIS A 256 -2.06 -12.01 11.17
N GLY A 257 -1.89 -11.26 12.25
CA GLY A 257 -1.54 -11.81 13.56
C GLY A 257 -0.03 -11.99 13.81
N GLY A 258 0.82 -11.73 12.82
CA GLY A 258 2.27 -11.78 12.94
C GLY A 258 2.86 -13.20 12.85
N HIS A 259 4.14 -13.33 13.20
CA HIS A 259 4.79 -14.63 13.33
C HIS A 259 4.34 -15.34 14.61
N THR A 260 4.06 -16.64 14.49
CA THR A 260 3.78 -17.56 15.60
C THR A 260 5.05 -18.06 16.24
#